data_AF-A0A7I0K7M3-F1
#
_entry.id   AF-A0A7I0K7M3-F1
#
_cell.length_a   1.000
_cell.length_b   1.000
_cell.length_c   1.000
_cell.angle_alpha   90.00
_cell.angle_beta   90.00
_cell.angle_gamma   90.00
#
_symmetry.space_group_name_H-M   'P 1'
#
loop_
_entity.id
_entity.type
_entity.pdbx_description
1 polymer ?
#
loop_
_entity_poly.entity_id
_entity_poly.type
_entity_poly.pdbx_seq_one_letter_code
_entity_poly.pdbx_strand_id
1 'polypeptide(L)'
;MSFRPVKSPPWFRFHSADMIRRMEGLSAVAASILVQLFPRMHQDGEPIRRDRAALARLCGTTRPAFEKAIVELKDRGLIIEKSGGLWSEIIEIEIDHHAEKSSQSTKSVSKRWEKIKENQRPADTNVSQEVEIEVEGSPTANPSRGSSTAKGSSARAERARYPKDELVEINGFGPCEVQRSGRKWVIVRSAHDGDTLRFDLNSDGDPIPSSVRVLEDDLERDMK
;
A
#
# COMPACT_ATOMS: atom_id res chain seq x y z
N MET A 1 -28.02 19.23 -6.09
CA MET A 1 -26.53 19.21 -6.18
C MET A 1 -26.10 17.76 -6.12
N SER A 2 -25.58 17.19 -7.22
CA SER A 2 -25.14 15.79 -7.24
C SER A 2 -23.65 15.71 -6.93
N PHE A 3 -23.33 15.34 -5.70
CA PHE A 3 -22.02 14.79 -5.37
C PHE A 3 -22.16 13.26 -5.41
N ARG A 4 -21.43 12.60 -6.31
CA ARG A 4 -21.24 11.15 -6.31
C ARG A 4 -19.75 10.86 -6.35
N PRO A 5 -19.33 9.78 -5.69
CA PRO A 5 -18.28 9.86 -4.70
C PRO A 5 -16.89 9.65 -5.32
N VAL A 6 -15.88 10.29 -4.74
CA VAL A 6 -14.57 9.62 -4.65
C VAL A 6 -14.87 8.34 -3.90
N LYS A 7 -14.96 7.21 -4.61
CA LYS A 7 -15.30 5.93 -4.00
C LYS A 7 -14.16 5.61 -3.06
N SER A 8 -14.35 5.91 -1.77
CA SER A 8 -13.39 5.58 -0.74
C SER A 8 -13.14 4.08 -0.82
N PRO A 9 -11.89 3.64 -0.65
CA PRO A 9 -11.54 2.25 -0.79
C PRO A 9 -12.41 1.38 0.13
N PRO A 10 -12.63 0.11 -0.19
CA PRO A 10 -13.48 -0.77 0.64
C PRO A 10 -12.83 -1.12 2.00
N TRP A 11 -11.69 -0.52 2.30
CA TRP A 11 -10.89 -0.70 3.50
C TRP A 11 -10.27 0.66 3.86
N PHE A 12 -10.01 0.87 5.14
CA PHE A 12 -9.28 2.02 5.66
C PHE A 12 -8.25 1.53 6.66
N ARG A 13 -7.10 2.19 6.74
CA ARG A 13 -6.04 1.77 7.66
C ARG A 13 -6.53 1.90 9.09
N PHE A 14 -6.32 0.83 9.84
CA PHE A 14 -6.75 0.74 11.20
C PHE A 14 -5.66 0.07 12.01
N HIS A 15 -4.92 0.86 12.79
CA HIS A 15 -3.90 0.32 13.68
C HIS A 15 -4.58 -0.13 14.98
N SER A 16 -4.49 -1.42 15.28
CA SER A 16 -5.21 -2.03 16.42
C SER A 16 -4.83 -1.36 17.75
N ALA A 17 -3.55 -1.03 17.96
CA ALA A 17 -3.13 -0.36 19.20
C ALA A 17 -3.73 1.04 19.33
N ASP A 18 -3.86 1.77 18.22
CA ASP A 18 -4.45 3.11 18.22
C ASP A 18 -5.94 3.04 18.55
N MET A 19 -6.65 2.05 18.02
CA MET A 19 -8.06 1.87 18.33
C MET A 19 -8.28 1.47 19.78
N ILE A 20 -7.47 0.55 20.31
CA ILE A 20 -7.54 0.15 21.72
C ILE A 20 -7.34 1.38 22.61
N ARG A 21 -6.30 2.18 22.34
CA ARG A 21 -6.02 3.42 23.07
C ARG A 21 -7.16 4.44 22.97
N ARG A 22 -7.82 4.54 21.82
CA ARG A 22 -8.97 5.43 21.62
C ARG A 22 -10.21 4.97 22.39
N MET A 23 -10.40 3.66 22.50
CA MET A 23 -11.52 3.06 23.23
C MET A 23 -11.26 2.93 24.73
N GLU A 24 -10.02 3.07 25.18
CA GLU A 24 -9.64 2.91 26.57
C GLU A 24 -10.38 3.89 27.49
N GLY A 25 -11.17 3.36 28.42
CA GLY A 25 -11.98 4.15 29.34
C GLY A 25 -13.24 4.79 28.72
N LEU A 26 -13.61 4.41 27.48
CA LEU A 26 -14.95 4.70 26.97
C LEU A 26 -15.99 3.78 27.63
N SER A 27 -17.21 4.27 27.77
CA SER A 27 -18.35 3.40 28.02
C SER A 27 -18.52 2.39 26.88
N ALA A 28 -19.00 1.18 27.19
CA ALA A 28 -19.23 0.14 26.18
C ALA A 28 -20.19 0.61 25.06
N VAL A 29 -21.13 1.49 25.40
CA VAL A 29 -22.05 2.10 24.42
C VAL A 29 -21.32 3.10 23.53
N ALA A 30 -20.45 3.96 24.07
CA ALA A 30 -19.67 4.89 23.26
C ALA A 30 -18.69 4.17 22.35
N ALA A 31 -18.01 3.13 22.84
CA ALA A 31 -17.11 2.32 22.03
C ALA A 31 -17.86 1.63 20.87
N SER A 32 -19.02 1.03 21.13
CA SER A 32 -19.81 0.37 20.08
C SER A 32 -20.39 1.34 19.05
N ILE A 33 -20.76 2.56 19.46
CA ILE A 33 -21.19 3.62 18.55
C ILE A 33 -20.01 4.07 17.67
N LEU A 34 -18.83 4.29 18.25
CA LEU A 34 -17.65 4.72 17.52
C LEU A 34 -17.27 3.74 16.39
N VAL A 35 -17.21 2.44 16.73
CA VAL A 35 -16.89 1.36 15.78
C VAL A 35 -17.89 1.30 14.62
N GLN A 36 -19.15 1.68 14.84
CA GLN A 36 -20.17 1.69 13.79
C GLN A 36 -20.17 2.96 12.94
N LEU A 37 -19.84 4.11 13.55
CA LEU A 37 -19.84 5.39 12.84
C LEU A 37 -18.62 5.54 11.92
N PHE A 38 -17.44 5.08 12.34
CA PHE A 38 -16.20 5.21 11.58
C PHE A 38 -16.27 4.64 10.15
N PRO A 39 -16.67 3.36 9.95
CA PRO A 39 -16.80 2.81 8.60
C PRO A 39 -17.80 3.59 7.74
N ARG A 40 -18.84 4.17 8.35
CA ARG A 40 -19.84 4.95 7.63
C ARG A 40 -19.33 6.30 7.17
N MET A 41 -18.65 7.02 8.07
CA MET A 41 -17.96 8.26 7.74
C MET A 41 -16.94 8.01 6.63
N HIS A 42 -16.21 6.89 6.70
CA HIS A 42 -15.24 6.52 5.68
C HIS A 42 -15.92 6.19 4.34
N GLN A 43 -16.95 5.36 4.36
CA GLN A 43 -17.68 4.92 3.17
C GLN A 43 -18.37 6.08 2.44
N ASP A 44 -19.01 6.98 3.19
CA ASP A 44 -19.73 8.11 2.62
C ASP A 44 -18.76 9.25 2.25
N GLY A 45 -17.60 9.32 2.93
CA GLY A 45 -16.61 10.38 2.74
C GLY A 45 -17.09 11.75 3.21
N GLU A 46 -18.16 11.79 4.00
CA GLU A 46 -18.79 13.03 4.46
C GLU A 46 -19.41 12.91 5.86
N PRO A 47 -19.63 14.06 6.55
CA PRO A 47 -20.32 14.07 7.84
C PRO A 47 -21.70 13.41 7.77
N ILE A 48 -22.02 12.59 8.77
CA ILE A 48 -23.28 11.85 8.83
C ILE A 48 -24.40 12.81 9.26
N ARG A 49 -25.21 13.26 8.29
CA ARG A 49 -26.35 14.16 8.48
C ARG A 49 -27.64 13.38 8.69
N ARG A 50 -27.78 12.77 9.86
CA ARG A 50 -29.01 12.05 10.26
C ARG A 50 -29.52 12.56 11.59
N ASP A 51 -30.83 12.43 11.78
CA ASP A 51 -31.44 12.69 13.07
C ASP A 51 -30.89 11.73 14.13
N ARG A 52 -30.81 12.20 15.37
CA ARG A 52 -30.24 11.44 16.48
C ARG A 52 -31.01 10.15 16.76
N ALA A 53 -32.32 10.13 16.50
CA ALA A 53 -33.14 8.95 16.71
C ALA A 53 -32.89 7.85 15.65
N ALA A 54 -32.66 8.20 14.37
CA ALA A 54 -32.24 7.20 13.39
C ALA A 54 -30.82 6.69 13.65
N LEU A 55 -29.90 7.54 14.10
CA LEU A 55 -28.54 7.11 14.45
C LEU A 55 -28.53 6.19 15.67
N ALA A 56 -29.32 6.47 16.70
CA ALA A 56 -29.46 5.59 17.85
C ALA A 56 -29.95 4.19 17.44
N ARG A 57 -30.98 4.11 16.59
CA ARG A 57 -31.49 2.85 16.04
C ARG A 57 -30.46 2.12 15.20
N LEU A 58 -29.73 2.86 14.35
CA LEU A 58 -28.65 2.32 13.54
C LEU A 58 -27.57 1.68 14.42
N CYS A 59 -27.22 2.34 15.52
CA CYS A 59 -26.21 1.85 16.47
C CYS A 59 -26.74 0.79 17.44
N GLY A 60 -28.02 0.38 17.35
CA GLY A 60 -28.62 -0.62 18.23
C GLY A 60 -28.84 -0.14 19.67
N THR A 61 -29.04 1.16 19.89
CA THR A 61 -29.17 1.76 21.23
C THR A 61 -30.40 2.65 21.36
N THR A 62 -30.71 3.05 22.60
CA THR A 62 -31.77 4.03 22.88
C THR A 62 -31.27 5.44 22.60
N ARG A 63 -32.17 6.36 22.26
CA ARG A 63 -31.82 7.76 21.99
C ARG A 63 -31.08 8.44 23.16
N PRO A 64 -31.50 8.32 24.44
CA PRO A 64 -30.77 8.94 25.55
C PRO A 64 -29.36 8.37 25.73
N ALA A 65 -29.18 7.06 25.54
CA ALA A 65 -27.87 6.42 25.63
C ALA A 65 -26.96 6.86 24.48
N PHE A 66 -27.51 6.97 23.27
CA PHE A 66 -26.80 7.53 22.12
C PHE A 66 -26.34 8.97 22.37
N GLU A 67 -27.23 9.84 22.85
CA GLU A 67 -26.88 11.25 23.10
C GLU A 67 -25.78 11.39 24.15
N LYS A 68 -25.85 10.63 25.25
CA LYS A 68 -24.78 10.58 26.26
C LYS A 68 -23.44 10.12 25.68
N ALA A 69 -23.47 9.05 24.88
CA ALA A 69 -22.27 8.53 24.23
C ALA A 69 -21.67 9.54 23.22
N ILE A 70 -22.50 10.28 22.48
CA ILE A 70 -21.99 11.33 21.58
C ILE A 70 -21.31 12.46 22.36
N VAL A 71 -21.82 12.85 23.53
CA VAL A 71 -21.14 13.82 24.41
C VAL A 71 -19.77 13.28 24.82
N GLU A 72 -19.71 12.04 25.33
CA GLU A 72 -18.45 11.38 25.72
C GLU A 72 -17.43 11.32 24.57
N LEU A 73 -17.89 10.97 23.36
CA LEU A 73 -17.03 10.90 22.16
C LEU A 73 -16.54 12.28 21.71
N LYS A 74 -17.33 13.33 21.91
CA LYS A 74 -16.94 14.72 21.64
C LYS A 74 -15.94 15.24 22.67
N ASP A 75 -16.15 14.95 23.94
CA ASP A 75 -15.24 15.34 25.03
C ASP A 75 -13.84 14.76 24.82
N ARG A 76 -13.75 13.57 24.22
CA ARG A 76 -12.48 12.93 23.84
C ARG A 76 -11.93 13.35 22.47
N GLY A 77 -12.62 14.22 21.73
CA GLY A 77 -12.22 14.65 20.39
C GLY A 77 -12.26 13.54 19.32
N LEU A 78 -12.98 12.43 19.58
CA LEU A 78 -13.10 11.32 18.63
C LEU A 78 -14.17 11.60 17.56
N ILE A 79 -15.17 12.40 17.93
CA ILE A 79 -16.24 12.87 17.06
C ILE A 79 -16.40 14.38 17.22
N ILE A 80 -16.65 15.08 16.12
CA ILE A 80 -16.95 16.51 16.06
C ILE A 80 -18.26 16.76 15.29
N GLU A 81 -18.82 17.96 15.46
CA GLU A 81 -19.86 18.46 14.54
C GLU A 81 -19.18 19.16 13.37
N LYS A 82 -19.46 18.70 12.15
CA LYS A 82 -18.96 19.31 10.92
C LYS A 82 -20.11 19.41 9.92
N SER A 83 -20.37 20.62 9.43
CA SER A 83 -21.37 20.88 8.38
C SER A 83 -22.77 20.31 8.70
N GLY A 84 -23.18 20.39 9.97
CA GLY A 84 -24.49 19.90 10.46
C GLY A 84 -24.59 18.38 10.60
N GLY A 85 -23.46 17.65 10.60
CA GLY A 85 -23.42 16.21 10.81
C GLY A 85 -22.26 15.78 11.72
N LEU A 86 -22.30 14.52 12.13
CA LEU A 86 -21.20 13.90 12.89
C LEU A 86 -20.03 13.58 11.98
N TRP A 87 -18.82 13.91 12.43
CA TRP A 87 -17.59 13.62 11.70
C TRP A 87 -16.43 13.25 12.63
N SER A 88 -15.37 12.69 12.07
CA SER A 88 -14.13 12.39 12.78
C SER A 88 -12.94 12.82 11.94
N GLU A 89 -12.06 13.64 12.51
CA GLU A 89 -10.82 14.07 11.85
C GLU A 89 -9.89 12.89 11.53
N ILE A 90 -9.98 11.81 12.32
CA ILE A 90 -9.22 10.57 12.11
C ILE A 90 -9.58 9.95 10.76
N ILE A 91 -10.87 9.96 10.41
CA ILE A 91 -11.38 9.44 9.14
C ILE A 91 -11.02 10.39 7.99
N GLU A 92 -11.02 11.69 8.23
CA GLU A 92 -10.60 12.69 7.24
C GLU A 92 -9.14 12.49 6.82
N ILE A 93 -8.23 12.37 7.78
CA ILE A 93 -6.80 12.10 7.52
C ILE A 93 -6.63 10.84 6.66
N GLU A 94 -7.45 9.81 6.91
CA GLU A 94 -7.35 8.56 6.17
C GLU A 94 -7.89 8.68 4.74
N ILE A 95 -9.00 9.39 4.56
CA ILE A 95 -9.54 9.70 3.23
C ILE A 95 -8.52 10.52 2.42
N ASP A 96 -7.90 11.53 3.04
CA ASP A 96 -6.91 12.39 2.40
C ASP A 96 -5.66 11.60 1.99
N HIS A 97 -5.18 10.71 2.85
CA HIS A 97 -4.07 9.80 2.53
C HIS A 97 -4.37 8.91 1.30
N HIS A 98 -5.60 8.41 1.21
CA HIS A 98 -6.04 7.65 0.04
C HIS A 98 -6.13 8.48 -1.22
N ALA A 99 -6.63 9.72 -1.12
CA ALA A 99 -6.69 10.66 -2.24
C ALA A 99 -5.27 10.99 -2.74
N GLU A 100 -4.33 11.24 -1.82
CA GLU A 100 -2.95 11.52 -2.15
C GLU A 100 -2.28 10.34 -2.87
N LYS A 101 -2.35 9.13 -2.31
CA LYS A 101 -1.80 7.92 -2.96
C LYS A 101 -2.42 7.64 -4.32
N SER A 102 -3.73 7.80 -4.46
CA SER A 102 -4.41 7.65 -5.75
C SER A 102 -3.89 8.65 -6.79
N SER A 103 -3.67 9.90 -6.38
CA SER A 103 -3.12 10.94 -7.26
C SER A 103 -1.69 10.62 -7.70
N GLN A 104 -0.86 10.08 -6.80
CA GLN A 104 0.51 9.68 -7.10
C GLN A 104 0.54 8.47 -8.04
N SER A 105 -0.31 7.47 -7.80
CA SER A 105 -0.47 6.30 -8.69
C SER A 105 -0.90 6.72 -10.08
N THR A 106 -1.94 7.56 -10.21
CA THR A 106 -2.40 8.08 -11.50
C THR A 106 -1.28 8.81 -12.24
N LYS A 107 -0.56 9.71 -11.56
CA LYS A 107 0.59 10.43 -12.15
C LYS A 107 1.70 9.47 -12.62
N SER A 108 1.96 8.40 -11.86
CA SER A 108 2.97 7.39 -12.23
C SER A 108 2.54 6.55 -13.43
N VAL A 109 1.25 6.23 -13.52
CA VAL A 109 0.65 5.50 -14.63
C VAL A 109 0.68 6.37 -15.88
N SER A 110 0.21 7.62 -15.81
CA SER A 110 0.27 8.57 -16.93
C SER A 110 1.69 8.72 -17.48
N LYS A 111 2.70 8.89 -16.61
CA LYS A 111 4.12 8.94 -17.02
C LYS A 111 4.60 7.64 -17.69
N ARG A 112 4.12 6.48 -17.24
CA ARG A 112 4.42 5.19 -17.88
C ARG A 112 3.78 5.09 -19.27
N TRP A 113 2.53 5.52 -19.43
CA TRP A 113 1.84 5.54 -20.71
C TRP A 113 2.45 6.53 -21.69
N GLU A 114 2.84 7.72 -21.23
CA GLU A 114 3.54 8.72 -22.04
C GLU A 114 4.87 8.19 -22.56
N LYS A 115 5.66 7.50 -21.72
CA LYS A 115 6.91 6.86 -22.12
C LYS A 115 6.71 5.72 -23.12
N ILE A 116 5.62 4.95 -22.98
CA ILE A 116 5.25 3.91 -23.97
C ILE A 116 4.88 4.55 -25.31
N LYS A 117 4.12 5.66 -25.29
CA LYS A 117 3.73 6.40 -26.49
C LYS A 117 4.93 7.06 -27.19
N GLU A 118 5.93 7.51 -26.44
CA GLU A 118 7.18 8.04 -26.99
C GLU A 118 8.03 6.94 -27.66
N ASN A 119 8.08 5.75 -27.06
CA ASN A 119 8.76 4.58 -27.62
C ASN A 119 8.04 3.92 -28.82
N GLN A 120 6.81 4.35 -29.14
CA GLN A 120 6.05 3.89 -30.31
C GLN A 120 6.08 4.87 -31.48
N ARG A 121 6.86 5.96 -31.40
CA ARG A 121 7.12 6.78 -32.59
C ARG A 121 7.91 5.94 -33.60
N PRO A 122 7.50 5.88 -34.88
CA PRO A 122 8.31 5.24 -35.91
C PRO A 122 9.55 6.12 -36.12
N ALA A 123 10.63 5.83 -35.41
CA ALA A 123 11.95 6.17 -35.87
C ALA A 123 12.29 5.10 -36.93
N ASP A 124 12.25 5.51 -38.19
CA ASP A 124 12.48 4.72 -39.39
C ASP A 124 13.62 3.70 -39.19
N THR A 125 13.26 2.47 -38.84
CA THR A 125 14.15 1.33 -38.95
C THR A 125 13.60 0.50 -40.10
N ASN A 126 14.12 0.81 -41.29
CA ASN A 126 13.88 0.09 -42.52
C ASN A 126 14.34 -1.37 -42.34
N VAL A 127 13.40 -2.25 -42.03
CA VAL A 127 13.57 -3.70 -42.19
C VAL A 127 12.42 -4.16 -43.06
N SER A 128 12.66 -4.17 -44.37
CA SER A 128 11.83 -4.92 -45.31
C SER A 128 11.90 -6.40 -44.95
N GLN A 129 10.82 -6.94 -44.40
CA GLN A 129 10.54 -8.37 -44.46
C GLN A 129 9.26 -8.54 -45.28
N GLU A 130 9.45 -8.88 -46.56
CA GLU A 130 8.41 -9.54 -47.34
C GLU A 130 8.08 -10.86 -46.64
N VAL A 131 6.83 -11.02 -46.21
CA VAL A 131 6.28 -12.27 -45.72
C VAL A 131 5.12 -12.60 -46.66
N GLU A 132 5.37 -13.53 -47.58
CA GLU A 132 4.30 -14.25 -48.26
C GLU A 132 3.60 -15.17 -47.24
N ILE A 133 2.28 -15.09 -47.20
CA ILE A 133 1.40 -15.84 -46.30
C ILE A 133 0.56 -16.78 -47.15
N GLU A 134 0.75 -18.10 -47.00
CA GLU A 134 -0.25 -19.12 -47.34
C GLU A 134 -0.30 -20.12 -46.16
N VAL A 135 -1.27 -20.01 -45.25
CA VAL A 135 -2.63 -20.59 -45.19
C VAL A 135 -2.69 -22.00 -44.54
N GLU A 136 -3.27 -21.97 -43.33
CA GLU A 136 -4.14 -22.94 -42.62
C GLU A 136 -3.73 -24.40 -42.33
N GLY A 137 -3.86 -24.77 -41.03
CA GLY A 137 -4.10 -26.15 -40.57
C GLY A 137 -3.63 -26.46 -39.15
N SER A 138 -4.53 -26.42 -38.16
CA SER A 138 -4.34 -26.94 -36.77
C SER A 138 -4.65 -28.46 -36.71
N PRO A 139 -4.51 -29.22 -35.59
CA PRO A 139 -3.67 -29.12 -34.37
C PRO A 139 -2.89 -30.45 -34.07
N THR A 140 -1.98 -30.45 -33.08
CA THR A 140 -1.71 -31.51 -32.04
C THR A 140 -0.24 -31.81 -31.70
N ALA A 141 0.00 -31.95 -30.38
CA ALA A 141 1.01 -32.74 -29.66
C ALA A 141 2.53 -32.39 -29.73
N ASN A 142 3.07 -32.03 -28.55
CA ASN A 142 4.48 -32.25 -28.17
C ASN A 142 4.76 -33.77 -28.05
N PRO A 143 6.01 -34.31 -28.14
CA PRO A 143 7.24 -33.72 -27.60
C PRO A 143 8.58 -33.98 -28.36
N SER A 144 9.64 -33.36 -27.81
CA SER A 144 11.06 -33.79 -27.74
C SER A 144 12.06 -33.44 -28.87
N ARG A 145 12.93 -32.47 -28.50
CA ARG A 145 14.39 -32.56 -28.42
C ARG A 145 15.20 -32.56 -29.74
N GLY A 146 15.71 -31.37 -30.07
CA GLY A 146 16.86 -31.19 -30.96
C GLY A 146 17.54 -29.86 -30.65
N SER A 147 18.68 -29.91 -29.97
CA SER A 147 19.53 -28.76 -29.66
C SER A 147 20.12 -28.15 -30.93
N SER A 148 20.00 -26.85 -31.10
CA SER A 148 21.01 -26.09 -31.84
C SER A 148 21.27 -24.75 -31.15
N THR A 149 22.54 -24.59 -30.83
CA THR A 149 23.16 -23.54 -30.05
C THR A 149 23.20 -22.26 -30.89
N ALA A 150 22.48 -21.22 -30.47
CA ALA A 150 22.71 -19.86 -30.96
C ALA A 150 22.99 -18.96 -29.76
N LYS A 151 24.28 -18.67 -29.55
CA LYS A 151 24.77 -17.65 -28.64
C LYS A 151 24.24 -16.29 -29.12
N GLY A 152 23.22 -15.78 -28.44
CA GLY A 152 22.73 -14.41 -28.57
C GLY A 152 22.75 -13.73 -27.19
N SER A 153 23.90 -13.16 -26.84
CA SER A 153 24.10 -12.39 -25.61
C SER A 153 23.34 -11.07 -25.64
N SER A 154 22.46 -10.83 -24.66
CA SER A 154 22.30 -9.50 -24.05
C SER A 154 21.71 -9.62 -22.63
N ALA A 155 22.43 -10.35 -21.78
CA ALA A 155 22.30 -10.16 -20.35
C ALA A 155 22.86 -8.77 -19.98
N ARG A 156 21.98 -7.82 -19.62
CA ARG A 156 22.35 -6.78 -18.67
C ARG A 156 21.64 -7.08 -17.35
N ALA A 157 22.14 -8.11 -16.67
CA ALA A 157 21.94 -8.27 -15.24
C ALA A 157 22.58 -7.05 -14.56
N GLU A 158 21.76 -6.05 -14.25
CA GLU A 158 22.18 -4.86 -13.52
C GLU A 158 22.55 -5.32 -12.09
N ARG A 159 23.85 -5.33 -11.78
CA ARG A 159 24.41 -5.94 -10.58
C ARG A 159 23.77 -5.37 -9.31
N ALA A 160 23.25 -6.24 -8.46
CA ALA A 160 23.01 -5.95 -7.05
C ALA A 160 24.25 -5.28 -6.45
N ARG A 161 24.08 -4.12 -5.80
CA ARG A 161 25.22 -3.34 -5.25
C ARG A 161 25.84 -4.02 -4.02
N TYR A 162 25.02 -4.75 -3.27
CA TYR A 162 25.45 -5.58 -2.16
C TYR A 162 25.26 -7.05 -2.54
N PRO A 163 26.34 -7.80 -2.82
CA PRO A 163 26.25 -9.25 -2.95
C PRO A 163 25.67 -9.87 -1.68
N LYS A 164 24.97 -10.98 -1.87
CA LYS A 164 24.46 -11.80 -0.79
C LYS A 164 25.63 -12.35 0.04
N ASP A 165 25.44 -12.48 1.35
CA ASP A 165 26.37 -13.01 2.35
C ASP A 165 27.63 -12.14 2.56
N GLU A 166 27.61 -10.88 2.10
CA GLU A 166 28.67 -9.90 2.40
C GLU A 166 28.39 -9.20 3.74
N LEU A 167 29.46 -8.94 4.50
CA LEU A 167 29.41 -8.14 5.72
C LEU A 167 29.50 -6.66 5.38
N VAL A 168 28.47 -5.91 5.76
CA VAL A 168 28.37 -4.46 5.57
C VAL A 168 28.28 -3.79 6.93
N GLU A 169 29.11 -2.77 7.15
CA GLU A 169 29.05 -1.95 8.36
C GLU A 169 28.02 -0.84 8.18
N ILE A 170 26.96 -0.87 8.99
CA ILE A 170 25.89 0.13 8.95
C ILE A 170 26.02 1.02 10.18
N ASN A 171 26.12 2.34 9.94
CA ASN A 171 26.27 3.31 11.01
C ASN A 171 25.10 3.21 12.01
N GLY A 172 25.43 2.97 13.29
CA GLY A 172 24.47 2.76 14.37
C GLY A 172 23.98 1.32 14.58
N PHE A 173 24.31 0.38 13.68
CA PHE A 173 23.91 -1.04 13.77
C PHE A 173 25.10 -2.00 13.75
N GLY A 174 26.30 -1.53 13.41
CA GLY A 174 27.51 -2.34 13.39
C GLY A 174 27.57 -3.30 12.19
N PRO A 175 28.32 -4.41 12.29
CA PRO A 175 28.46 -5.35 11.19
C PRO A 175 27.15 -6.11 10.96
N CYS A 176 26.68 -6.08 9.71
CA CYS A 176 25.45 -6.74 9.28
C CYS A 176 25.70 -7.62 8.05
N GLU A 177 25.11 -8.81 8.00
CA GLU A 177 25.26 -9.74 6.87
C GLU A 177 24.14 -9.52 5.84
N VAL A 178 24.48 -9.30 4.58
CA VAL A 178 23.50 -9.05 3.51
C VAL A 178 22.75 -10.32 3.16
N GLN A 179 21.45 -10.36 3.44
CA GLN A 179 20.58 -11.47 3.07
C GLN A 179 20.07 -11.33 1.64
N ARG A 180 19.73 -10.10 1.24
CA ARG A 180 19.21 -9.79 -0.10
C ARG A 180 19.37 -8.30 -0.37
N SER A 181 19.65 -7.93 -1.61
CA SER A 181 19.63 -6.52 -2.00
C SER A 181 18.85 -6.30 -3.29
N GLY A 182 18.32 -5.09 -3.41
CA GLY A 182 17.66 -4.59 -4.60
C GLY A 182 18.20 -3.22 -4.96
N ARG A 183 17.66 -2.62 -6.02
CA ARG A 183 18.17 -1.35 -6.56
C ARG A 183 18.13 -0.17 -5.58
N LYS A 184 17.21 -0.17 -4.62
CA LYS A 184 16.95 0.93 -3.70
C LYS A 184 16.85 0.49 -2.24
N TRP A 185 17.21 -0.75 -1.94
CA TRP A 185 17.06 -1.31 -0.61
C TRP A 185 18.04 -2.46 -0.40
N VAL A 186 18.35 -2.72 0.86
CA VAL A 186 19.13 -3.88 1.30
C VAL A 186 18.44 -4.48 2.52
N ILE A 187 18.40 -5.81 2.58
CA ILE A 187 18.01 -6.58 3.73
C ILE A 187 19.27 -7.20 4.29
N VAL A 188 19.52 -6.94 5.57
CA VAL A 188 20.68 -7.41 6.29
C VAL A 188 20.24 -8.10 7.58
N ARG A 189 21.07 -8.99 8.09
CA ARG A 189 20.92 -9.58 9.42
C ARG A 189 21.90 -8.90 10.36
N SER A 190 21.41 -8.32 11.45
CA SER A 190 22.25 -7.72 12.48
C SER A 190 23.07 -8.82 13.16
N ALA A 191 24.40 -8.67 13.21
CA ALA A 191 25.25 -9.61 13.95
C ALA A 191 25.11 -9.46 15.47
N HIS A 192 24.58 -8.34 15.96
CA HIS A 192 24.41 -8.07 17.38
C HIS A 192 23.13 -8.69 17.95
N ASP A 193 22.00 -8.44 17.30
CA ASP A 193 20.67 -8.81 17.82
C ASP A 193 20.05 -10.00 17.08
N GLY A 194 20.63 -10.40 15.94
CA GLY A 194 20.11 -11.48 15.09
C GLY A 194 18.93 -11.07 14.20
N ASP A 195 18.42 -9.85 14.39
CA ASP A 195 17.27 -9.29 13.68
C ASP A 195 17.51 -9.11 12.18
N THR A 196 16.47 -9.39 11.39
CA THR A 196 16.43 -9.09 9.97
C THR A 196 15.97 -7.66 9.77
N LEU A 197 16.86 -6.81 9.26
CA LEU A 197 16.63 -5.39 9.06
C LEU A 197 16.58 -5.05 7.58
N ARG A 198 15.63 -4.20 7.19
CA ARG A 198 15.56 -3.61 5.85
C ARG A 198 15.91 -2.14 5.91
N PHE A 199 16.83 -1.72 5.05
CA PHE A 199 17.20 -0.33 4.82
C PHE A 199 16.87 0.08 3.39
N ASP A 200 16.38 1.30 3.19
CA ASP A 200 16.37 1.96 1.90
C ASP A 200 17.77 2.53 1.61
N LEU A 201 18.13 2.63 0.32
CA LEU A 201 19.42 3.16 -0.13
C LEU A 201 19.28 4.59 -0.64
N ASN A 202 20.25 5.45 -0.32
CA ASN A 202 20.39 6.79 -0.89
C ASN A 202 20.74 6.74 -2.39
N SER A 203 20.81 7.91 -3.04
CA SER A 203 21.32 8.06 -4.41
C SER A 203 22.71 7.46 -4.61
N ASP A 204 23.54 7.54 -3.57
CA ASP A 204 24.91 7.02 -3.55
C ASP A 204 24.95 5.49 -3.34
N GLY A 205 23.82 4.89 -2.96
CA GLY A 205 23.68 3.47 -2.73
C GLY A 205 23.94 3.05 -1.29
N ASP A 206 24.20 4.00 -0.39
CA ASP A 206 24.43 3.72 1.03
C ASP A 206 23.12 3.53 1.81
N PRO A 207 23.09 2.64 2.82
CA PRO A 207 21.91 2.41 3.64
C PRO A 207 21.55 3.67 4.44
N ILE A 208 20.26 4.03 4.47
CA ILE A 208 19.74 5.15 5.24
C ILE A 208 19.32 4.64 6.63
N PRO A 209 20.04 4.94 7.73
CA PRO A 209 19.73 4.37 9.04
C PRO A 209 18.33 4.72 9.55
N SER A 210 17.83 5.93 9.23
CA SER A 210 16.48 6.38 9.60
C SER A 210 15.35 5.67 8.84
N SER A 211 15.65 4.86 7.83
CA SER A 211 14.68 4.09 7.06
C SER A 211 14.48 2.67 7.56
N VAL A 212 15.20 2.27 8.62
CA VAL A 212 15.24 0.91 9.13
C VAL A 212 13.83 0.36 9.40
N ARG A 213 13.59 -0.88 8.96
CA ARG A 213 12.42 -1.66 9.33
C ARG A 213 12.88 -3.03 9.80
N VAL A 214 12.47 -3.41 11.01
CA VAL A 214 12.63 -4.78 11.48
C VAL A 214 11.63 -5.64 10.72
N LEU A 215 12.11 -6.68 10.06
CA LEU A 215 11.29 -7.71 9.44
C LEU A 215 11.21 -8.85 10.45
N GLU A 216 10.03 -9.05 11.02
CA GLU A 216 9.73 -10.29 11.74
C GLU A 216 9.83 -11.45 10.73
N ASP A 217 10.47 -12.56 11.12
CA ASP A 217 10.79 -13.70 10.25
C ASP A 217 9.54 -14.37 9.67
N ASP A 218 8.96 -13.79 8.62
CA ASP A 218 8.00 -14.42 7.69
C ASP A 218 8.73 -14.94 6.43
N LEU A 219 9.98 -15.39 6.59
CA LEU A 219 10.79 -16.02 5.55
C LEU A 219 10.35 -17.47 5.29
N GLU A 220 9.07 -17.70 4.97
CA GLU A 220 8.63 -19.00 4.44
C GLU A 220 7.39 -18.97 3.53
N ARG A 221 7.01 -17.81 2.96
CA ARG A 221 5.96 -17.74 1.93
C ARG A 221 6.43 -17.01 0.68
N ASP A 222 7.30 -17.65 -0.09
CA ASP A 222 7.38 -17.48 -1.56
C ASP A 222 8.20 -18.63 -2.20
N MET A 223 7.94 -19.86 -1.74
CA MET A 223 8.31 -21.09 -2.47
C MET A 223 7.07 -21.96 -2.65
N LYS A 224 6.18 -21.54 -3.56
CA LYS A 224 5.43 -22.42 -4.47
C LYS A 224 4.75 -21.62 -5.57
#